data_AF-V4HEY2-F1
#
_entry.id   AF-V4HEY2-F1
#
_cell.length_a   1.000
_cell.length_b   1.000
_cell.length_c   1.000
_cell.angle_alpha   90.00
_cell.angle_beta   90.00
_cell.angle_gamma   90.00
#
_symmetry.space_group_name_H-M   'P 1'
#
loop_
_entity.id
_entity.type
_entity.pdbx_description
1 polymer ?
#
loop_
_entity_poly.entity_id
_entity_poly.type
_entity_poly.pdbx_seq_one_letter_code
_entity_poly.pdbx_strand_id
1 'polypeptide(L)' 'MAALAVGLAALAAGYAERGIGSAAIGAVAEDNDLFVQGLIFTVLPETLVILALVTFFLG' A
#
# COMPACT_ATOMS: atom_id res chain seq x y z
N MET A 1 -15.63 -14.04 -9.33
CA MET A 1 -15.55 -13.13 -8.16
C MET A 1 -14.12 -12.67 -7.86
N ALA A 2 -13.08 -13.41 -8.25
CA ALA A 2 -11.68 -13.03 -8.01
C ALA A 2 -11.27 -11.67 -8.61
N ALA A 3 -11.73 -11.34 -9.83
CA ALA A 3 -11.44 -10.03 -10.45
C ALA A 3 -11.98 -8.84 -9.63
N LEU A 4 -13.16 -9.00 -9.00
CA LEU A 4 -13.74 -7.99 -8.12
C LEU A 4 -12.94 -7.85 -6.82
N ALA A 5 -12.49 -8.97 -6.25
CA ALA A 5 -11.66 -8.95 -5.05
C ALA A 5 -10.33 -8.23 -5.29
N VAL A 6 -9.67 -8.51 -6.43
CA VAL A 6 -8.45 -7.79 -6.85
C VAL A 6 -8.71 -6.30 -7.05
N GLY A 7 -9.79 -5.95 -7.77
CA GLY A 7 -10.15 -4.55 -8.01
C GLY A 7 -10.41 -3.76 -6.73
N LEU A 8 -11.14 -4.36 -5.77
CA LEU A 8 -11.41 -3.75 -4.47
C LEU A 8 -10.15 -3.65 -3.61
N ALA A 9 -9.29 -4.67 -3.61
CA ALA A 9 -8.01 -4.63 -2.89
C ALA A 9 -7.10 -3.53 -3.44
N ALA A 10 -7.00 -3.40 -4.76
CA ALA A 10 -6.20 -2.36 -5.41
C ALA A 10 -6.74 -0.94 -5.09
N LEU A 11 -8.06 -0.76 -5.08
CA LEU A 11 -8.66 0.53 -4.69
C LEU A 11 -8.42 0.86 -3.22
N ALA A 12 -8.54 -0.13 -2.32
CA ALA A 12 -8.27 0.04 -0.90
C ALA A 12 -6.79 0.39 -0.64
N ALA A 13 -5.86 -0.26 -1.35
CA ALA A 13 -4.44 0.03 -1.24
C ALA A 13 -4.11 1.45 -1.71
N GLY A 14 -4.59 1.85 -2.89
CA GLY A 14 -4.39 3.22 -3.37
C GLY A 14 -5.02 4.29 -2.47
N TYR A 15 -6.10 3.96 -1.75
CA TYR A 15 -6.67 4.86 -0.74
C TYR A 15 -5.76 4.98 0.50
N ALA A 16 -5.22 3.86 1.00
CA ALA A 16 -4.29 3.85 2.13
C ALA A 16 -2.98 4.60 1.81
N GLU A 17 -2.40 4.35 0.63
CA GLU A 17 -1.15 4.98 0.16
C GLU A 17 -1.24 6.51 0.10
N ARG A 18 -2.42 7.07 -0.24
CA ARG A 18 -2.61 8.53 -0.26
C ARG A 18 -2.37 9.17 1.12
N GLY A 19 -2.89 8.55 2.16
CA GLY A 19 -2.68 9.01 3.54
C GLY A 19 -1.24 8.76 4.00
N ILE A 20 -0.71 7.57 3.73
CA ILE A 20 0.63 7.17 4.16
C ILE A 20 1.69 8.04 3.49
N GLY A 21 1.60 8.28 2.18
CA GLY A 21 2.59 9.06 1.43
C GLY A 21 2.67 10.51 1.90
N SER A 22 1.52 11.16 2.15
CA SER A 22 1.49 12.54 2.66
C SER A 22 2.06 12.65 4.08
N ALA A 23 1.74 11.69 4.96
CA ALA A 23 2.30 11.63 6.31
C ALA A 23 3.81 11.30 6.30
N ALA A 24 4.24 10.37 5.45
CA ALA A 24 5.63 9.97 5.31
C ALA A 24 6.52 11.12 4.86
N ILE A 25 6.11 11.87 3.82
CA ILE A 25 6.86 13.05 3.36
C ILE A 25 6.89 14.16 4.42
N GLY A 26 5.78 14.36 5.15
CA GLY A 26 5.75 15.30 6.27
C GLY A 26 6.74 14.93 7.37
N ALA A 27 6.81 13.65 7.75
CA ALA A 27 7.75 13.15 8.74
C ALA A 27 9.20 13.23 8.27
N VAL A 28 9.47 12.91 6.99
CA VAL A 28 10.81 13.04 6.38
C VAL A 28 11.30 14.49 6.34
N ALA A 29 10.38 15.45 6.20
CA ALA A 29 10.72 16.87 6.26
C ALA A 29 11.14 17.31 7.67
N GLU A 30 10.70 16.63 8.73
CA GLU A 30 11.12 16.86 10.12
C GLU A 30 12.43 16.11 10.43
N ASP A 31 12.55 14.86 10.00
CA ASP A 31 13.74 14.02 10.20
C ASP A 31 13.97 13.09 9.00
N ASN A 32 15.12 13.25 8.33
CA ASN A 32 15.46 12.48 7.12
C ASN A 32 15.71 10.99 7.42
N ASP A 33 16.05 10.63 8.66
CA ASP A 33 16.26 9.23 9.04
C ASP A 33 14.94 8.43 8.99
N LEU A 34 13.79 9.11 8.98
CA LEU A 34 12.47 8.50 8.86
C LEU A 34 12.11 8.06 7.43
N PHE A 35 12.94 8.36 6.42
CA PHE A 35 12.66 8.01 5.03
C PHE A 35 12.42 6.51 4.82
N VAL A 36 13.29 5.67 5.40
CA VAL A 36 13.17 4.21 5.27
C VAL A 36 11.91 3.71 5.97
N GLN A 37 11.57 4.26 7.13
CA GLN A 37 10.35 3.90 7.85
C GLN A 37 9.08 4.32 7.07
N GLY A 38 9.09 5.52 6.47
CA GLY A 38 8.02 5.99 5.59
C GLY A 38 7.83 5.11 4.35
N LEU A 39 8.93 4.63 3.76
CA LEU A 39 8.91 3.65 2.68
C LEU A 39 8.27 2.32 3.12
N ILE A 40 8.65 1.79 4.29
CA ILE A 40 8.08 0.55 4.83
C ILE A 40 6.57 0.68 5.00
N PHE A 41 6.08 1.79 5.56
CA PHE A 41 4.64 2.00 5.71
C PHE A 41 3.94 2.12 4.36
N THR A 42 4.56 2.77 3.38
CA THR A 42 3.98 2.94 2.05
C THR A 42 3.79 1.61 1.35
N VAL A 43 4.68 0.63 1.55
CA VAL A 43 4.61 -0.69 0.89
C VAL A 43 3.70 -1.72 1.57
N LEU A 44 3.19 -1.42 2.79
CA LEU A 44 2.30 -2.33 3.51
C LEU A 44 1.00 -2.64 2.75
N PRO A 45 0.30 -1.66 2.16
CA PRO A 45 -0.92 -1.91 1.39
C PRO A 45 -0.70 -2.82 0.17
N GLU A 46 0.44 -2.72 -0.53
CA GLU A 46 0.74 -3.56 -1.69
C GLU A 46 0.84 -5.05 -1.32
N THR A 47 1.22 -5.39 -0.09
CA THR A 47 1.26 -6.80 0.34
C THR A 47 -0.12 -7.45 0.24
N LEU A 48 -1.19 -6.73 0.59
CA LEU A 48 -2.57 -7.22 0.49
C LEU A 48 -3.02 -7.34 -0.97
N VAL A 49 -2.60 -6.41 -1.83
CA VAL A 49 -2.87 -6.47 -3.27
C VAL A 49 -2.19 -7.69 -3.89
N ILE A 50 -0.95 -7.97 -3.52
CA ILE A 50 -0.21 -9.16 -4.00
C ILE A 50 -0.93 -10.44 -3.56
N LEU A 51 -1.38 -10.54 -2.30
CA LEU A 51 -2.16 -11.70 -1.84
C LEU A 51 -3.47 -11.87 -2.62
N ALA A 52 -4.20 -10.77 -2.88
CA ALA A 52 -5.40 -10.81 -3.71
C ALA A 52 -5.10 -11.25 -5.15
N LEU A 53 -4.02 -10.75 -5.75
CA LEU A 53 -3.56 -11.18 -7.08
C LEU A 53 -3.21 -12.67 -7.12
N VAL A 54 -2.53 -13.19 -6.09
CA VAL A 54 -2.23 -14.62 -5.98
C VAL A 54 -3.52 -15.44 -5.98
N THR A 55 -4.55 -15.03 -5.21
CA THR A 55 -5.85 -15.74 -5.22
C THR A 55 -6.56 -15.68 -6.58
N PHE A 56 -6.32 -14.65 -7.38
CA PHE A 56 -6.89 -14.53 -8.72
C PHE A 56 -6.28 -15.51 -9.73
N PHE A 57 -4.98 -15.78 -9.65
CA PHE A 57 -4.33 -16.74 -10.54
C PHE A 57 -4.52 -18.20 -10.13
N LEU A 58 -4.80 -18.46 -8.85
CA LEU A 58 -5.01 -19.80 -8.32
C LEU A 58 -6.47 -20.28 -8.37
N GLY A 59 -7.42 -19.40 -8.73
CA GLY A 59 -8.86 -19.65 -8.69
C GLY A 59 -9.55 -19.70 -10.04
#